data_AF-A0A925B2M6-F1
#
_entry.id   AF-A0A925B2M6-F1
#
_cell.length_a   1.000
_cell.length_b   1.000
_cell.length_c   1.000
_cell.angle_alpha   90.00
_cell.angle_beta   90.00
_cell.angle_gamma   90.00
#
_symmetry.space_group_name_H-M   'P 1'
#
loop_
_entity.id
_entity.type
_entity.pdbx_description
1 polymer ?
#
loop_
_entity_poly.entity_id
_entity_poly.type
_entity_poly.pdbx_seq_one_letter_code
_entity_poly.pdbx_strand_id
1 'polypeptide(L)'
;MIEPEQARNDLMMCAAFVAERIRSADGHAEAISDIARRFAIKGELDLAASLADTISDPHARDIALSEIAIICVDFDDTDYGLQLVEAIDEQGLQQFALSSIAIRQAKRGDVSGALQTASTAEDAAMIYGSIAVNLSATDELQAREIAERIEFPIIRTQFFNELAAQ
;
A
#
# COMPACT_ATOMS: atom_id res chain seq x y z
N MET A 1 -2.03 22.55 5.73
CA MET A 1 -1.01 23.61 5.91
C MET A 1 -0.50 23.50 7.33
N ILE A 2 0.80 23.30 7.47
CA ILE A 2 1.43 23.16 8.79
C ILE A 2 1.56 24.53 9.46
N GLU A 3 1.17 24.62 10.73
CA GLU A 3 1.23 25.87 11.48
C GLU A 3 2.67 26.18 11.94
N PRO A 4 3.12 27.45 11.88
CA PRO A 4 4.49 27.83 12.28
C PRO A 4 4.86 27.46 13.72
N GLU A 5 3.88 27.36 14.61
CA GLU A 5 4.08 26.97 16.01
C GLU A 5 4.41 25.48 16.15
N GLN A 6 3.75 24.61 15.37
CA GLN A 6 4.03 23.17 15.32
C GLN A 6 5.43 22.91 14.76
N ALA A 7 5.80 23.63 13.70
CA ALA A 7 7.12 23.52 13.07
C ALA A 7 8.30 23.94 13.98
N ARG A 8 8.06 24.78 14.99
CA ARG A 8 9.14 25.32 15.84
C ARG A 8 9.79 24.27 16.74
N ASN A 9 9.02 23.26 17.15
CA ASN A 9 9.43 22.33 18.20
C ASN A 9 9.64 20.90 17.69
N ASP A 10 9.36 20.64 16.41
CA ASP A 10 9.55 19.33 15.78
C ASP A 10 10.25 19.49 14.43
N LEU A 11 11.40 18.82 14.25
CA LEU A 11 12.22 18.92 13.04
C LEU A 11 11.50 18.38 11.81
N MET A 12 10.65 17.36 11.98
CA MET A 12 9.85 16.77 10.91
C MET A 12 8.76 17.74 10.44
N MET A 13 8.08 18.39 11.39
CA MET A 13 7.11 19.44 11.09
C MET A 13 7.77 20.65 10.44
N CYS A 14 8.99 21.01 10.86
CA CYS A 14 9.79 22.06 10.23
C CYS A 14 10.13 21.72 8.77
N ALA A 15 10.58 20.48 8.51
CA ALA A 15 10.89 20.02 7.17
C ALA A 15 9.66 20.11 6.25
N ALA A 16 8.51 19.63 6.73
CA ALA A 16 7.25 19.68 6.00
C ALA A 16 6.78 21.12 5.75
N PHE A 17 6.87 22.00 6.75
CA PHE A 17 6.56 23.43 6.62
C PHE A 17 7.40 24.13 5.55
N VAL A 18 8.70 23.79 5.45
CA VAL A 18 9.60 24.33 4.43
C VAL A 18 9.29 23.72 3.06
N ALA A 19 9.01 22.41 3.00
CA ALA A 19 8.70 21.70 1.76
C ALA A 19 7.42 22.22 1.08
N GLU A 20 6.34 22.50 1.85
CA GLU A 20 5.08 23.11 1.36
C GLU A 20 5.31 24.46 0.64
N ARG A 21 6.48 25.09 0.82
CA ARG A 21 6.84 26.41 0.25
C ARG A 21 7.82 26.30 -0.92
N ILE A 22 8.19 25.10 -1.35
CA ILE A 22 8.99 24.89 -2.55
C ILE A 22 8.14 25.28 -3.76
N ARG A 23 8.66 26.20 -4.59
CA ARG A 23 7.94 26.73 -5.76
C ARG A 23 8.06 25.88 -7.01
N SER A 24 9.11 25.06 -7.11
CA SER A 24 9.25 24.11 -8.21
C SER A 24 8.28 22.96 -7.97
N ALA A 25 7.43 22.63 -8.96
CA ALA A 25 6.49 21.52 -8.82
C ALA A 25 7.23 20.19 -8.56
N ASP A 26 8.27 19.89 -9.35
CA ASP A 26 9.06 18.67 -9.19
C ASP A 26 9.75 18.62 -7.82
N GLY A 27 10.35 19.74 -7.39
CA GLY A 27 11.04 19.79 -6.09
C GLY A 27 10.08 19.74 -4.91
N HIS A 28 8.87 20.28 -5.06
CA HIS A 28 7.82 20.17 -4.07
C HIS A 28 7.32 18.72 -3.97
N ALA A 29 7.02 18.08 -5.10
CA ALA A 29 6.59 16.70 -5.16
C ALA A 29 7.62 15.76 -4.53
N GLU A 30 8.88 15.85 -4.93
CA GLU A 30 9.97 15.03 -4.38
C GLU A 30 10.09 15.18 -2.85
N ALA A 31 10.14 16.42 -2.36
CA ALA A 31 10.28 16.68 -0.94
C ALA A 31 9.05 16.23 -0.13
N ILE A 32 7.85 16.50 -0.62
CA ILE A 32 6.60 16.15 0.06
C ILE A 32 6.40 14.63 0.08
N SER A 33 6.66 13.91 -1.01
CA SER A 33 6.58 12.45 -1.04
C SER A 33 7.48 11.81 0.01
N ASP A 34 8.74 12.24 0.08
CA ASP A 34 9.70 11.74 1.07
C ASP A 34 9.25 12.01 2.51
N ILE A 35 8.74 13.21 2.77
CA ILE A 35 8.30 13.63 4.11
C ILE A 35 7.02 12.89 4.51
N ALA A 36 6.03 12.81 3.62
CA ALA A 36 4.78 12.10 3.84
C ALA A 36 5.03 10.63 4.17
N ARG A 37 5.87 9.95 3.37
CA ARG A 37 6.28 8.56 3.63
C ARG A 37 6.91 8.39 5.02
N ARG A 38 7.75 9.32 5.44
CA ARG A 38 8.40 9.27 6.77
C ARG A 38 7.39 9.52 7.90
N PHE A 39 6.38 10.36 7.71
CA PHE A 39 5.28 10.50 8.68
C PHE A 39 4.45 9.22 8.77
N ALA A 40 4.13 8.59 7.63
CA ALA A 40 3.42 7.32 7.60
C ALA A 40 4.17 6.23 8.36
N ILE A 41 5.49 6.10 8.15
CA ILE A 41 6.34 5.14 8.90
C ILE A 41 6.35 5.41 10.42
N LYS A 42 6.04 6.63 10.87
CA LYS A 42 5.89 6.98 12.29
C LYS A 42 4.47 6.77 12.83
N GLY A 43 3.53 6.35 11.98
CA GLY A 43 2.11 6.17 12.34
C GLY A 43 1.27 7.45 12.23
N GLU A 44 1.83 8.54 11.71
CA GLU A 44 1.11 9.80 11.48
C GLU A 44 0.41 9.74 10.11
N LEU A 45 -0.50 8.77 9.94
CA LEU A 45 -1.09 8.39 8.65
C LEU A 45 -1.93 9.51 8.02
N ASP A 46 -2.81 10.14 8.80
CA ASP A 46 -3.65 11.25 8.32
C ASP A 46 -2.81 12.43 7.82
N LEU A 47 -1.77 12.79 8.58
CA LEU A 47 -0.87 13.87 8.20
C LEU A 47 -0.09 13.51 6.94
N ALA A 48 0.40 12.28 6.84
CA ALA A 48 1.09 11.79 5.65
C ALA A 48 0.21 11.90 4.40
N ALA A 49 -1.04 11.41 4.46
CA ALA A 49 -1.98 11.49 3.35
C ALA A 49 -2.31 12.96 3.00
N SER A 50 -2.55 13.80 4.00
CA SER A 50 -2.82 15.22 3.78
C SER A 50 -1.65 15.96 3.12
N LEU A 51 -0.41 15.54 3.39
CA LEU A 51 0.78 16.07 2.74
C LEU A 51 0.86 15.58 1.30
N ALA A 52 0.67 14.28 1.05
CA ALA A 52 0.63 13.72 -0.30
C ALA A 52 -0.40 14.46 -1.17
N ASP A 53 -1.58 14.77 -0.64
CA ASP A 53 -2.64 15.52 -1.34
C ASP A 53 -2.24 16.96 -1.75
N THR A 54 -1.18 17.53 -1.17
CA THR A 54 -0.67 18.85 -1.59
C THR A 54 0.19 18.77 -2.85
N ILE A 55 0.59 17.57 -3.28
CA ILE A 55 1.37 17.36 -4.51
C ILE A 55 0.49 17.69 -5.71
N SER A 56 0.92 18.67 -6.50
CA SER A 56 0.17 19.15 -7.67
C SER A 56 0.24 18.22 -8.87
N ASP A 57 1.30 17.43 -9.00
CA ASP A 57 1.43 16.42 -10.06
C ASP A 57 0.61 15.18 -9.69
N PRO A 58 -0.44 14.81 -10.46
CA PRO A 58 -1.33 13.72 -10.09
C PRO A 58 -0.62 12.37 -10.00
N HIS A 59 0.33 12.09 -10.89
CA HIS A 59 1.08 10.84 -10.88
C HIS A 59 1.93 10.70 -9.61
N ALA A 60 2.68 11.74 -9.25
CA ALA A 60 3.47 11.76 -8.02
C ALA A 60 2.62 11.71 -6.75
N ARG A 61 1.46 12.37 -6.74
CA ARG A 61 0.47 12.28 -5.65
C ARG A 61 -0.01 10.84 -5.48
N ASP A 62 -0.42 10.19 -6.57
CA ASP A 62 -0.95 8.84 -6.55
C ASP A 62 0.11 7.80 -6.13
N ILE A 63 1.39 8.00 -6.52
CA ILE A 63 2.50 7.20 -6.00
C ILE A 63 2.60 7.35 -4.47
N ALA A 64 2.57 8.58 -3.96
CA ALA A 64 2.68 8.83 -2.52
C ALA A 64 1.49 8.22 -1.75
N LEU A 65 0.26 8.38 -2.24
CA LEU A 65 -0.93 7.76 -1.65
C LEU A 65 -0.85 6.24 -1.66
N SER A 66 -0.38 5.63 -2.76
CA SER A 66 -0.16 4.18 -2.87
C SER A 66 0.80 3.67 -1.79
N GLU A 67 1.92 4.34 -1.57
CA GLU A 67 2.89 3.97 -0.53
C GLU A 67 2.31 4.11 0.88
N ILE A 68 1.60 5.19 1.16
CA ILE A 68 0.98 5.44 2.47
C ILE A 68 -0.10 4.39 2.75
N ALA A 69 -0.95 4.08 1.75
CA ALA A 69 -1.98 3.07 1.85
C ALA A 69 -1.41 1.70 2.26
N ILE A 70 -0.29 1.31 1.66
CA ILE A 70 0.41 0.05 2.00
C ILE A 70 0.95 0.09 3.44
N ILE A 71 1.44 1.24 3.91
CA ILE A 71 1.97 1.41 5.28
C ILE A 71 0.85 1.32 6.33
N CYS A 72 -0.37 1.76 6.02
CA CYS A 72 -1.50 1.70 6.96
C CYS A 72 -1.74 0.28 7.50
N VAL A 73 -1.48 -0.75 6.67
CA VAL A 73 -1.56 -2.16 7.08
C VAL A 73 -0.61 -2.50 8.23
N ASP A 74 0.58 -1.88 8.31
CA ASP A 74 1.55 -2.12 9.39
C ASP A 74 1.09 -1.51 10.72
N PHE A 75 0.13 -0.59 10.68
CA PHE A 75 -0.48 0.08 11.84
C PHE A 75 -1.90 -0.40 12.16
N ASP A 76 -2.31 -1.55 11.60
CA ASP A 76 -3.65 -2.12 11.76
C ASP A 76 -4.79 -1.23 11.25
N ASP A 77 -4.49 -0.30 10.33
CA ASP A 77 -5.45 0.64 9.74
C ASP A 77 -5.72 0.34 8.26
N THR A 78 -5.97 -0.94 7.97
CA THR A 78 -6.19 -1.40 6.58
C THR A 78 -7.39 -0.70 5.93
N ASP A 79 -8.46 -0.42 6.69
CA ASP A 79 -9.65 0.24 6.17
C ASP A 79 -9.34 1.66 5.66
N TYR A 80 -8.53 2.43 6.40
CA TYR A 80 -8.04 3.71 5.92
C TYR A 80 -7.11 3.56 4.72
N GLY A 81 -6.22 2.56 4.74
CA GLY A 81 -5.38 2.22 3.60
C GLY A 81 -6.19 1.98 2.32
N LEU A 82 -7.29 1.23 2.41
CA LEU A 82 -8.18 0.98 1.27
C LEU A 82 -8.91 2.24 0.80
N GLN A 83 -9.30 3.15 1.70
CA GLN A 83 -9.85 4.46 1.31
C GLN A 83 -8.83 5.31 0.53
N LEU A 84 -7.55 5.28 0.94
CA LEU A 84 -6.49 5.95 0.19
C LEU A 84 -6.30 5.33 -1.20
N VAL A 85 -6.45 4.00 -1.34
CA VAL A 85 -6.43 3.32 -2.65
C VAL A 85 -7.59 3.75 -3.53
N GLU A 86 -8.79 3.97 -2.97
CA GLU A 86 -9.93 4.50 -3.73
C GLU A 86 -9.71 5.93 -4.21
N ALA A 87 -8.87 6.71 -3.55
CA ALA A 87 -8.51 8.07 -3.94
C ALA A 87 -7.42 8.15 -5.04
N ILE A 88 -6.81 7.02 -5.40
CA ILE A 88 -5.83 6.94 -6.50
C ILE A 88 -6.58 6.93 -7.84
N ASP A 89 -6.26 7.90 -8.70
CA ASP A 89 -6.86 8.03 -10.04
C ASP A 89 -6.19 7.08 -11.04
N GLU A 90 -4.88 6.85 -10.92
CA GLU A 90 -4.15 5.96 -11.81
C GLU A 90 -4.43 4.49 -11.50
N GLN A 91 -5.22 3.84 -12.37
CA GLN A 91 -5.62 2.44 -12.25
C GLN A 91 -4.43 1.49 -12.01
N GLY A 92 -3.29 1.70 -12.69
CA GLY A 92 -2.09 0.88 -12.49
C GLY A 92 -1.55 0.94 -11.04
N LEU A 93 -1.51 2.14 -10.45
CA LEU A 93 -1.08 2.35 -9.07
C LEU A 93 -2.12 1.84 -8.07
N GLN A 94 -3.41 1.95 -8.40
CA GLN A 94 -4.49 1.39 -7.59
C GLN A 94 -4.37 -0.14 -7.50
N GLN A 95 -4.21 -0.83 -8.64
CA GLN A 95 -4.03 -2.29 -8.68
C GLN A 95 -2.76 -2.73 -7.96
N PHE A 96 -1.67 -1.98 -8.13
CA PHE A 96 -0.42 -2.22 -7.40
C PHE A 96 -0.61 -2.11 -5.87
N ALA A 97 -1.34 -1.08 -5.41
CA ALA A 97 -1.61 -0.88 -3.99
C ALA A 97 -2.49 -2.01 -3.42
N LEU A 98 -3.58 -2.38 -4.10
CA LEU A 98 -4.46 -3.49 -3.68
C LEU A 98 -3.68 -4.81 -3.53
N SER A 99 -2.88 -5.15 -4.53
CA SER A 99 -2.03 -6.35 -4.51
C SER A 99 -1.05 -6.32 -3.33
N SER A 100 -0.39 -5.18 -3.13
CA SER A 100 0.58 -4.99 -2.04
C SER A 100 -0.06 -5.07 -0.66
N ILE A 101 -1.24 -4.45 -0.47
CA ILE A 101 -2.02 -4.51 0.77
C ILE A 101 -2.43 -5.96 1.06
N ALA A 102 -3.01 -6.66 0.08
CA ALA A 102 -3.44 -8.05 0.25
C ALA A 102 -2.28 -8.97 0.65
N ILE A 103 -1.13 -8.86 -0.03
CA ILE A 103 0.07 -9.65 0.32
C ILE A 103 0.57 -9.28 1.72
N ARG A 104 0.52 -8.00 2.11
CA ARG A 104 0.98 -7.54 3.43
C ARG A 104 0.06 -8.00 4.55
N GLN A 105 -1.27 -7.96 4.36
CA GLN A 105 -2.26 -8.54 5.28
C GLN A 105 -1.96 -10.02 5.52
N ALA A 106 -1.76 -10.80 4.46
CA ALA A 106 -1.45 -12.23 4.56
C ALA A 106 -0.16 -12.48 5.36
N LYS A 107 0.90 -11.69 5.12
CA LYS A 107 2.16 -11.78 5.87
C LYS A 107 2.02 -11.43 7.35
N ARG A 108 1.04 -10.60 7.71
CA ARG A 108 0.69 -10.28 9.11
C ARG A 108 -0.28 -11.30 9.72
N GLY A 109 -0.68 -12.33 8.97
CA GLY A 109 -1.59 -13.39 9.42
C GLY A 109 -3.07 -13.11 9.15
N ASP A 110 -3.42 -11.94 8.60
CA ASP A 110 -4.79 -11.63 8.17
C ASP A 110 -5.05 -12.20 6.76
N VAL A 111 -5.13 -13.53 6.68
CA VAL A 111 -5.38 -14.23 5.42
C VAL A 111 -6.79 -13.95 4.88
N SER A 112 -7.78 -13.84 5.78
CA SER A 112 -9.16 -13.57 5.36
C SER A 112 -9.30 -12.19 4.73
N GLY A 113 -8.76 -11.14 5.38
CA GLY A 113 -8.76 -9.79 4.84
C GLY A 113 -7.92 -9.69 3.56
N ALA A 114 -6.77 -10.37 3.50
CA ALA A 114 -5.96 -10.46 2.28
C ALA A 114 -6.75 -10.97 1.07
N LEU A 115 -7.53 -12.05 1.25
CA LEU A 115 -8.35 -12.61 0.17
C LEU A 115 -9.50 -11.66 -0.21
N GLN A 116 -10.07 -10.93 0.75
CA GLN A 116 -11.10 -9.94 0.47
C GLN A 116 -10.53 -8.79 -0.37
N THR A 117 -9.41 -8.21 0.04
CA THR A 117 -8.73 -7.14 -0.72
C THR A 117 -8.30 -7.64 -2.11
N ALA A 118 -7.74 -8.86 -2.20
CA ALA A 118 -7.36 -9.44 -3.48
C ALA A 118 -8.55 -9.58 -4.44
N SER A 119 -9.75 -9.86 -3.91
CA SER A 119 -10.96 -10.03 -4.73
C SER A 119 -11.48 -8.73 -5.37
N THR A 120 -11.06 -7.56 -4.88
CA THR A 120 -11.42 -6.26 -5.47
C THR A 120 -10.47 -5.81 -6.56
N ALA A 121 -9.33 -6.49 -6.72
CA ALA A 121 -8.35 -6.23 -7.76
C ALA A 121 -8.70 -6.97 -9.06
N GLU A 122 -8.30 -6.41 -10.20
CA GLU A 122 -8.51 -7.02 -11.52
C GLU A 122 -7.74 -8.34 -11.65
N ASP A 123 -6.51 -8.39 -11.13
CA ASP A 123 -5.62 -9.56 -11.18
C ASP A 123 -5.73 -10.45 -9.92
N ALA A 124 -6.94 -10.61 -9.38
CA ALA A 124 -7.21 -11.39 -8.15
C ALA A 124 -6.56 -12.79 -8.15
N ALA A 125 -6.57 -13.49 -9.29
CA ALA A 125 -5.97 -14.81 -9.45
C ALA A 125 -4.45 -14.84 -9.16
N MET A 126 -3.73 -13.80 -9.60
CA MET A 126 -2.28 -13.68 -9.36
C MET A 126 -1.99 -13.34 -7.89
N ILE A 127 -2.83 -12.51 -7.29
CA ILE A 127 -2.71 -12.13 -5.87
C ILE A 127 -2.99 -13.34 -4.98
N TYR A 128 -4.03 -14.13 -5.25
CA TYR A 128 -4.31 -15.38 -4.54
C TYR A 128 -3.14 -16.35 -4.59
N GLY A 129 -2.53 -16.54 -5.76
CA GLY A 129 -1.34 -17.38 -5.88
C GLY A 129 -0.16 -16.86 -5.07
N SER A 130 0.08 -15.55 -5.08
CA SER A 130 1.12 -14.91 -4.28
C SER A 130 0.87 -15.08 -2.77
N ILE A 131 -0.39 -14.97 -2.33
CA ILE A 131 -0.78 -15.22 -0.93
C ILE A 131 -0.52 -16.70 -0.57
N ALA A 132 -0.94 -17.65 -1.43
CA ALA A 132 -0.71 -19.08 -1.21
C ALA A 132 0.80 -19.40 -1.09
N VAL A 133 1.62 -18.86 -1.99
CA VAL A 133 3.09 -19.02 -1.99
C VAL A 133 3.74 -18.39 -0.75
N ASN A 134 3.21 -17.31 -0.20
CA ASN A 134 3.72 -16.75 1.05
C ASN A 134 3.34 -17.61 2.27
N LEU A 135 2.16 -18.24 2.24
CA LEU A 135 1.64 -19.05 3.36
C LEU A 135 2.19 -20.46 3.39
N SER A 136 2.67 -21.02 2.29
CA SER A 136 3.09 -22.42 2.18
C SER A 136 4.17 -22.84 3.18
N ALA A 137 5.05 -21.94 3.60
CA ALA A 137 6.06 -22.23 4.61
C ALA A 137 5.50 -22.38 6.03
N THR A 138 4.31 -21.82 6.30
CA THR A 138 3.68 -21.78 7.62
C THR A 138 2.40 -22.61 7.71
N ASP A 139 1.66 -22.73 6.62
CA ASP A 139 0.40 -23.47 6.51
C ASP A 139 0.19 -23.97 5.06
N GLU A 140 0.74 -25.15 4.78
CA GLU A 140 0.66 -25.80 3.47
C GLU A 140 -0.79 -26.15 3.07
N LEU A 141 -1.64 -26.50 4.05
CA LEU A 141 -3.03 -26.85 3.79
C LEU A 141 -3.81 -25.61 3.33
N GLN A 142 -3.71 -24.52 4.09
CA GLN A 142 -4.37 -23.27 3.73
C GLN A 142 -3.83 -22.70 2.41
N ALA A 143 -2.52 -22.82 2.16
CA ALA A 143 -1.92 -22.43 0.87
C ALA A 143 -2.54 -23.19 -0.31
N ARG A 144 -2.72 -24.52 -0.20
CA ARG A 144 -3.39 -25.31 -1.23
C ARG A 144 -4.85 -24.93 -1.42
N GLU A 145 -5.59 -24.70 -0.33
CA GLU A 145 -6.99 -24.26 -0.41
C GLU A 145 -7.13 -22.92 -1.13
N ILE A 146 -6.20 -21.98 -0.92
CA ILE A 146 -6.19 -20.70 -1.64
C ILE A 146 -5.85 -20.90 -3.11
N ALA A 147 -4.87 -21.75 -3.44
CA ALA A 147 -4.54 -22.08 -4.82
C ALA A 147 -5.72 -22.73 -5.56
N GLU A 148 -6.49 -23.61 -4.90
CA GLU A 148 -7.72 -24.21 -5.47
C GLU A 148 -8.76 -23.14 -5.88
N ARG A 149 -8.85 -22.04 -5.14
CA ARG A 149 -9.79 -20.93 -5.40
C ARG A 149 -9.43 -20.08 -6.63
N ILE A 150 -8.25 -20.28 -7.21
CA ILE A 150 -7.85 -19.59 -8.43
C ILE A 150 -8.72 -20.08 -9.59
N GLU A 151 -9.54 -19.19 -10.13
CA GLU A 151 -10.53 -19.50 -11.16
C GLU A 151 -9.88 -20.00 -12.47
N PHE A 152 -8.78 -19.36 -12.88
CA PHE A 152 -8.10 -19.68 -14.14
C PHE A 152 -7.22 -20.94 -14.00
N PRO A 153 -7.53 -22.05 -14.68
CA PRO A 153 -6.82 -23.32 -14.49
C PRO A 153 -5.32 -23.26 -14.78
N ILE A 154 -4.91 -22.42 -15.75
CA ILE A 154 -3.50 -22.24 -16.10
C ILE A 154 -2.73 -21.61 -14.93
N ILE A 155 -3.27 -20.51 -14.37
CA ILE A 155 -2.67 -19.80 -13.22
C ILE A 155 -2.68 -20.71 -12.00
N ARG A 156 -3.79 -21.42 -11.74
CA ARG A 156 -3.89 -22.39 -10.66
C ARG A 156 -2.81 -23.47 -10.74
N THR A 157 -2.63 -24.06 -11.93
CA THR A 157 -1.61 -25.10 -12.16
C THR A 157 -0.20 -24.57 -11.95
N GLN A 158 0.08 -23.35 -12.40
CA GLN A 158 1.35 -22.67 -12.17
C GLN A 158 1.67 -22.59 -10.67
N PHE A 159 0.74 -22.08 -9.86
CA PHE A 159 0.96 -21.93 -8.43
C PHE A 159 1.02 -23.28 -7.70
N PHE A 160 0.28 -24.31 -8.13
CA PHE A 160 0.48 -25.65 -7.57
C PHE A 160 1.88 -26.21 -7.82
N ASN A 161 2.45 -25.98 -9.00
CA ASN A 161 3.83 -26.40 -9.29
C ASN A 161 4.84 -25.63 -8.43
N GLU A 162 4.61 -24.34 -8.19
CA GLU A 162 5.45 -23.52 -7.32
C GLU A 162 5.37 -23.97 -5.86
N LEU A 163 4.17 -24.24 -5.35
CA LEU A 163 3.94 -24.78 -4.01
C LEU A 163 4.63 -26.14 -3.79
N ALA A 164 4.66 -26.99 -4.82
CA ALA A 164 5.34 -28.29 -4.74
C ALA A 164 6.87 -28.21 -4.81
N ALA A 165 7.43 -27.06 -5.17
CA ALA A 165 8.86 -26.85 -5.33
C ALA A 165 9.54 -26.24 -4.08
N GLN A 166 8.77 -25.84 -3.07
CA GLN A 166 9.27 -25.31 -1.79
C GLN A 166 9.52 -26.44 -0.78
#